data_AF-A0A4S8LHL7-F1
#
_entry.id   AF-A0A4S8LHL7-F1
#
_cell.length_a   1.000
_cell.length_b   1.000
_cell.length_c   1.000
_cell.angle_alpha   90.00
_cell.angle_beta   90.00
_cell.angle_gamma   90.00
#
_symmetry.space_group_name_H-M   'P 1'
#
loop_
_entity.id
_entity.type
_entity.pdbx_description
1 polymer ?
#
loop_
_entity_poly.entity_id
_entity_poly.type
_entity_poly.pdbx_seq_one_letter_code
_entity_poly.pdbx_strand_id
1 'polypeptide(L)'
;MSSNQFSVGDRVEYQGIGGGNVENSTTHGEVTGIVQSKQEANEAGVQANASKDDPRYVIRNDNTGKETAYKPQNIKGVEGSD
;
A
#
# COMPACT_ATOMS: atom_id res chain seq x y z
N MET A 1 18.83 -2.33 8.15
CA MET A 1 17.38 -2.55 8.28
C MET A 1 16.79 -2.22 6.92
N SER A 2 16.43 -3.24 6.13
CA SER A 2 15.96 -3.05 4.77
C SER A 2 14.67 -2.23 4.78
N SER A 3 14.78 -0.98 4.35
CA SER A 3 13.65 -0.17 3.93
C SER A 3 13.02 -0.87 2.74
N ASN A 4 12.01 -1.72 2.97
CA ASN A 4 11.18 -2.30 1.91
C ASN A 4 10.45 -1.13 1.20
N GLN A 5 11.14 -0.56 0.21
CA GLN A 5 10.59 0.40 -0.72
C GLN A 5 9.97 -0.39 -1.87
N PHE A 6 8.65 -0.42 -1.88
CA PHE A 6 7.88 -1.00 -2.98
C PHE A 6 7.84 0.00 -4.14
N SER A 7 7.77 -0.50 -5.37
CA SER A 7 7.72 0.30 -6.59
C SER A 7 6.33 0.24 -7.22
N VAL A 8 5.99 1.25 -8.03
CA VAL A 8 4.76 1.20 -8.84
C VAL A 8 4.86 0.05 -9.84
N GLY A 9 3.81 -0.77 -9.92
CA GLY A 9 3.76 -2.01 -10.69
C GLY A 9 4.10 -3.27 -9.87
N ASP A 10 4.63 -3.12 -8.66
CA ASP A 10 4.89 -4.28 -7.79
C ASP A 10 3.56 -4.89 -7.35
N ARG A 11 3.46 -6.21 -7.50
CA ARG A 11 2.37 -6.96 -6.88
C ARG A 11 2.77 -7.29 -5.45
N VAL A 12 1.92 -6.96 -4.49
CA VAL A 12 2.24 -7.05 -3.06
C VAL A 12 1.15 -7.77 -2.29
N GLU A 13 1.56 -8.52 -1.29
CA GLU A 13 0.68 -9.04 -0.25
C GLU A 13 0.60 -8.02 0.89
N TYR A 14 -0.61 -7.65 1.31
CA TYR A 14 -0.83 -6.65 2.36
C TYR A 14 -2.05 -6.95 3.20
N GLN A 15 -2.11 -6.39 4.40
CA GLN A 15 -3.26 -6.52 5.30
C GLN A 15 -4.27 -5.40 5.05
N GLY A 16 -5.48 -5.79 4.61
CA GLY A 16 -6.57 -4.86 4.34
C GLY A 16 -7.14 -4.23 5.62
N ILE A 17 -7.32 -2.91 5.63
CA ILE A 17 -7.95 -2.19 6.73
C ILE A 17 -9.43 -1.99 6.35
N GLY A 18 -10.34 -2.78 6.91
CA GLY A 18 -11.80 -2.59 6.73
C GLY A 18 -12.60 -3.80 6.27
N GLY A 19 -11.96 -4.90 5.88
CA GLY A 19 -12.62 -6.15 5.45
C GLY A 19 -12.95 -7.09 6.61
N GLY A 20 -13.60 -6.59 7.67
CA GLY A 20 -13.87 -7.38 8.88
C GLY A 20 -12.60 -7.67 9.71
N ASN A 21 -12.72 -7.61 11.03
CA ASN A 21 -11.64 -7.96 11.96
C ASN A 21 -11.35 -9.47 11.89
N VAL A 22 -10.59 -9.90 10.89
CA VAL A 22 -9.94 -11.21 10.91
C VAL A 22 -8.45 -10.92 10.96
N GLU A 23 -7.83 -11.26 12.09
CA GLU A 23 -6.43 -10.96 12.43
C GLU A 23 -5.41 -11.48 11.40
N ASN A 24 -5.84 -12.27 10.41
CA ASN A 24 -5.01 -12.91 9.40
C ASN A 24 -5.48 -12.77 7.93
N SER A 25 -6.40 -11.85 7.59
CA SER A 25 -6.70 -11.63 6.15
C SER A 25 -5.71 -10.68 5.50
N THR A 26 -4.62 -11.25 5.01
CA THR A 26 -3.86 -10.65 3.94
C THR A 26 -4.62 -10.78 2.62
N THR A 27 -4.37 -9.84 1.73
CA THR A 27 -4.93 -9.77 0.38
C THR A 27 -3.82 -9.34 -0.56
N HIS A 28 -4.04 -9.54 -1.85
CA HIS A 28 -3.10 -9.18 -2.90
C HIS A 28 -3.60 -7.94 -3.64
N GLY A 29 -2.66 -7.26 -4.28
CA GLY A 29 -2.92 -6.10 -5.10
C GLY A 29 -1.66 -5.55 -5.74
N GLU A 30 -1.84 -4.57 -6.59
CA GLU A 30 -0.76 -3.90 -7.31
C GLU A 30 -0.54 -2.51 -6.75
N VAL A 31 0.72 -2.13 -6.52
CA VAL A 31 1.08 -0.76 -6.16
C VAL A 31 0.88 0.12 -7.39
N THR A 32 -0.12 0.98 -7.36
CA THR A 32 -0.43 1.93 -8.45
C THR A 32 0.17 3.30 -8.23
N GLY A 33 0.62 3.61 -7.00
CA GLY A 33 1.24 4.89 -6.68
C GLY A 33 2.01 4.87 -5.35
N ILE A 34 2.92 5.83 -5.21
CA ILE A 34 3.69 6.06 -3.98
C ILE A 34 3.53 7.52 -3.60
N VAL A 35 3.15 7.76 -2.36
CA VAL A 35 2.87 9.08 -1.81
C VAL A 35 3.86 9.35 -0.70
N GLN A 36 4.75 10.32 -0.89
CA GLN A 36 5.82 10.64 0.07
C GLN A 36 5.62 12.02 0.72
N SER A 37 4.54 12.71 0.37
CA SER A 37 4.21 14.02 0.90
C SER A 37 2.70 14.21 0.99
N LYS A 38 2.28 15.15 1.84
CA LYS A 38 0.87 15.56 1.92
C LYS A 38 0.34 16.08 0.58
N GLN A 39 1.19 16.71 -0.23
CA GLN A 39 0.78 17.23 -1.53
C GLN A 39 0.40 16.08 -2.47
N GLU A 40 1.29 15.10 -2.62
CA GLU A 40 1.03 13.90 -3.43
C GLU A 40 -0.20 13.13 -2.92
N ALA A 41 -0.43 13.13 -1.61
CA ALA A 41 -1.60 12.46 -1.02
C ALA A 41 -2.90 13.12 -1.51
N ASN A 42 -2.94 14.46 -1.50
CA ASN A 42 -4.07 15.21 -2.01
C ASN A 42 -4.24 15.04 -3.53
N GLU A 43 -3.15 15.01 -4.30
CA GLU A 43 -3.18 14.79 -5.75
C GLU A 43 -3.70 13.39 -6.11
N ALA A 44 -3.32 12.37 -5.33
CA ALA A 44 -3.83 11.01 -5.44
C ALA A 44 -5.24 10.82 -4.84
N GLY A 45 -5.87 11.88 -4.33
CA GLY A 45 -7.21 11.82 -3.75
C GLY A 45 -7.30 11.03 -2.44
N VAL A 46 -6.17 10.80 -1.77
CA VAL A 46 -6.10 10.04 -0.51
C VAL A 46 -5.78 10.98 0.66
N GLN A 47 -6.65 10.98 1.67
CA GLN A 47 -6.44 11.79 2.87
C GLN A 47 -5.45 11.09 3.81
N ALA A 48 -4.17 11.13 3.46
CA ALA A 48 -3.10 10.53 4.24
C ALA A 48 -2.06 11.57 4.69
N ASN A 49 -1.66 11.50 5.96
CA ASN A 49 -0.47 12.20 6.45
C ASN A 49 0.78 11.43 6.03
N ALA A 50 1.14 11.51 4.74
CA ALA A 50 2.36 10.94 4.22
C ALA A 50 3.53 11.92 4.38
N SER A 51 4.72 11.37 4.65
CA SER A 51 5.98 12.09 4.68
C SER A 51 7.09 11.22 4.08
N LYS A 52 8.26 11.79 3.85
CA LYS A 52 9.42 11.04 3.32
C LYS A 52 9.81 9.87 4.25
N ASP A 53 9.62 10.06 5.56
CA ASP A 53 9.91 9.05 6.58
C ASP A 53 8.76 8.03 6.77
N ASP A 54 7.51 8.40 6.46
CA ASP A 54 6.33 7.52 6.50
C ASP A 54 5.56 7.61 5.18
N PRO A 55 6.10 7.02 4.08
CA PRO A 55 5.45 7.03 2.79
C PRO A 55 4.20 6.15 2.82
N ARG A 56 3.27 6.42 1.90
CA ARG A 56 2.08 5.60 1.70
C ARG A 56 2.08 5.01 0.29
N TYR A 57 1.73 3.75 0.19
CA TYR A 57 1.64 3.03 -1.06
C TYR A 57 0.17 2.89 -1.44
N VAL A 58 -0.22 3.45 -2.57
CA VAL A 58 -1.55 3.27 -3.14
C VAL A 58 -1.57 1.89 -3.76
N ILE A 59 -2.38 1.00 -3.18
CA ILE A 59 -2.51 -0.37 -3.66
C ILE A 59 -3.92 -0.55 -4.19
N ARG A 60 -4.02 -1.06 -5.42
CA ARG A 60 -5.26 -1.51 -6.01
C ARG A 60 -5.51 -2.95 -5.60
N ASN A 61 -6.59 -3.18 -4.85
CA ASN A 61 -6.98 -4.50 -4.39
C ASN A 61 -7.48 -5.36 -5.55
N ASP A 62 -6.93 -6.57 -5.72
CA ASP A 62 -7.31 -7.45 -6.83
C ASP A 62 -8.74 -7.99 -6.72
N ASN A 63 -9.24 -8.17 -5.49
CA ASN A 63 -10.58 -8.70 -5.24
C ASN A 63 -11.69 -7.67 -5.48
N THR A 64 -11.44 -6.41 -5.14
CA THR A 64 -12.47 -5.34 -5.15
C THR A 64 -12.23 -4.28 -6.22
N GLY A 65 -11.04 -4.24 -6.81
CA GLY A 65 -10.60 -3.20 -7.75
C GLY A 65 -10.42 -1.82 -7.12
N LYS A 66 -10.60 -1.69 -5.80
CA LYS A 66 -10.49 -0.41 -5.08
C LYS A 66 -9.05 -0.07 -4.77
N GLU A 67 -8.72 1.21 -4.87
CA GLU A 67 -7.42 1.74 -4.48
C GLU A 67 -7.44 2.27 -3.05
N THR A 68 -6.40 1.98 -2.28
CA THR A 68 -6.27 2.47 -0.91
C THR A 68 -4.81 2.68 -0.56
N ALA A 69 -4.53 3.75 0.19
CA ALA A 69 -3.18 4.09 0.63
C ALA A 69 -2.80 3.34 1.93
N TYR A 70 -1.87 2.39 1.82
CA TYR A 70 -1.37 1.59 2.93
C TYR A 70 0.00 2.09 3.40
N LYS A 71 0.30 1.86 4.69
CA LYS A 71 1.65 2.05 5.22
C LYS A 71 2.53 0.86 4.82
N PRO A 72 3.86 1.04 4.69
CA PRO A 72 4.79 -0.05 4.45
C PRO A 72 4.64 -1.20 5.45
N GLN A 73 4.37 -0.90 6.72
CA GLN A 73 4.16 -1.91 7.77
C GLN A 73 2.95 -2.84 7.55
N ASN A 74 1.99 -2.43 6.70
CA ASN A 74 0.84 -3.27 6.36
C ASN A 74 1.14 -4.21 5.19
N ILE A 75 2.25 -3.99 4.47
CA ILE A 75 2.67 -4.77 3.32
C ILE A 75 3.62 -5.85 3.80
N LYS A 76 3.27 -7.12 3.55
CA LYS A 76 4.01 -8.30 3.99
C LYS A 76 5.18 -8.63 3.06
N GLY A 77 5.03 -8.40 1.76
CA GLY A 77 6.06 -8.67 0.77
C GLY A 77 5.63 -8.34 -0.65
N VAL A 78 6.58 -8.41 -1.59
CA VAL A 78 6.34 -8.35 -3.04
C VAL A 78 6.21 -9.79 -3.55
N GLU A 79 5.17 -10.08 -4.32
CA GLU A 79 5.03 -11.36 -5.01
C GLU A 79 5.96 -11.41 -6.22
N GLY A 80 6.74 -12.47 -6.35
CA GLY A 80 7.58 -12.73 -7.52
C GLY A 80 8.98 -12.10 -7.50
N SER A 81 9.45 -11.60 -6.36
CA SER A 81 10.87 -11.28 -6.14
C SER A 81 11.64 -12.55 -5.73
N ASP A 82 11.89 -13.46 -6.68
CA ASP A 82 12.79 -14.61 -6.50
C ASP A 82 14.15 -14.33 -7.18
#